data_AF-A0A7C5QTJ1-F1
#
_entry.id   AF-A0A7C5QTJ1-F1
#
_cell.length_a   1.000
_cell.length_b   1.000
_cell.length_c   1.000
_cell.angle_alpha   90.00
_cell.angle_beta   90.00
_cell.angle_gamma   90.00
#
_symmetry.space_group_name_H-M   'P 1'
#
loop_
_entity.id
_entity.type
_entity.pdbx_description
1 polymer ?
#
loop_
_entity_poly.entity_id
_entity_poly.type
_entity_poly.pdbx_seq_one_letter_code
_entity_poly.pdbx_strand_id
1 'polypeptide(L)'
;IPHELYEAADVEGAGPFRKWLHITIPLLKPTTLYLMVIYTIAGFQIFERVYIMTAGGPINATTTIVQLIYQTGFSDFNYGRASAEALILFAIIASFSFVQFRFLSTDVEY
;
A
#
# COMPACT_ATOMS: atom_id res chain seq x y z
N ILE A 1 15.53 -12.70 -10.82
CA ILE A 1 16.72 -11.86 -11.15
C ILE A 1 17.64 -12.73 -12.01
N PRO A 2 18.01 -12.30 -13.23
CA PRO A 2 18.89 -13.08 -14.12
C PRO A 2 20.22 -13.39 -13.45
N HIS A 3 20.70 -14.63 -13.55
CA HIS A 3 21.96 -15.06 -12.94
C HIS A 3 23.17 -14.39 -13.62
N GLU A 4 23.03 -14.10 -14.91
CA GLU A 4 24.04 -13.46 -15.77
C GLU A 4 24.53 -12.11 -15.23
N LEU A 5 23.65 -11.32 -14.58
CA LEU A 5 24.03 -10.03 -13.99
C LEU A 5 24.91 -10.17 -12.74
N TYR A 6 24.72 -11.25 -11.98
CA TYR A 6 25.59 -11.54 -10.83
C TYR A 6 26.93 -12.10 -11.28
N GLU A 7 26.95 -12.95 -12.31
CA GLU A 7 28.19 -13.49 -12.89
C GLU A 7 29.06 -12.38 -13.49
N ALA A 8 28.47 -11.44 -14.23
CA ALA A 8 29.19 -10.26 -14.73
C ALA A 8 29.77 -9.41 -13.59
N ALA A 9 29.00 -9.20 -12.51
CA ALA A 9 29.46 -8.46 -11.35
C ALA A 9 30.56 -9.18 -10.55
N ASP A 10 30.60 -10.52 -10.58
CA ASP A 10 31.69 -11.32 -10.04
C ASP A 10 32.96 -11.20 -10.88
N VAL A 11 32.84 -11.18 -12.21
CA VAL A 11 33.96 -10.93 -13.12
C VAL A 11 34.55 -9.52 -12.92
N GLU A 12 33.71 -8.53 -12.57
CA GLU A 12 34.14 -7.16 -12.23
C GLU A 12 34.61 -6.98 -10.77
N GLY A 13 34.63 -8.04 -9.95
CA GLY A 13 35.10 -7.99 -8.57
C GLY A 13 34.19 -7.20 -7.62
N ALA A 14 32.91 -7.05 -7.94
CA ALA A 14 31.95 -6.35 -7.08
C ALA A 14 31.65 -7.17 -5.81
N GLY A 15 31.95 -6.62 -4.64
CA GLY A 15 31.61 -7.25 -3.36
C GLY A 15 30.10 -7.42 -3.12
N PRO A 16 29.68 -8.32 -2.20
CA PRO A 16 28.27 -8.69 -1.99
C PRO A 16 27.35 -7.50 -1.65
N PHE A 17 27.85 -6.50 -0.93
CA PHE A 17 27.09 -5.28 -0.62
C PHE A 17 26.82 -4.41 -1.87
N ARG A 18 27.79 -4.36 -2.79
CA ARG A 18 27.69 -3.58 -4.03
C ARG A 18 26.69 -4.24 -5.00
N LYS A 19 26.71 -5.58 -5.08
CA LYS A 19 25.72 -6.36 -5.83
C LYS A 19 24.30 -6.19 -5.27
N TRP A 20 24.15 -6.19 -3.93
CA TRP A 20 22.84 -5.98 -3.31
C TRP A 20 22.24 -4.61 -3.66
N LEU A 21 23.03 -3.55 -3.54
CA LEU A 21 22.57 -2.17 -3.78
C LEU A 21 22.36 -1.84 -5.26
N HIS A 22 23.18 -2.39 -6.17
CA HIS A 22 23.16 -2.01 -7.60
C HIS A 22 22.49 -3.05 -8.51
N ILE A 23 22.24 -4.28 -8.04
CA ILE A 23 21.61 -5.34 -8.83
C ILE A 23 20.29 -5.74 -8.18
N THR A 24 20.30 -6.12 -6.90
CA THR A 24 19.09 -6.62 -6.23
C THR A 24 18.03 -5.53 -6.03
N ILE A 25 18.40 -4.37 -5.46
CA ILE A 25 17.45 -3.28 -5.18
C ILE A 25 16.83 -2.71 -6.47
N PRO A 26 17.59 -2.42 -7.54
CA PRO A 26 17.02 -1.86 -8.76
C PRO A 26 16.12 -2.85 -9.50
N LEU A 27 16.48 -4.13 -9.57
CA LEU A 27 15.63 -5.16 -10.21
C LEU A 27 14.35 -5.45 -9.43
N LEU A 28 14.39 -5.34 -8.11
CA LEU A 28 13.20 -5.51 -7.28
C LEU A 28 12.36 -4.24 -7.17
N LYS A 29 12.90 -3.07 -7.56
CA LYS A 29 12.19 -1.78 -7.52
C LYS A 29 10.77 -1.93 -8.11
N PRO A 30 10.54 -2.30 -9.38
CA PRO A 30 9.18 -2.33 -9.94
C PRO A 30 8.19 -3.22 -9.18
N THR A 31 8.62 -4.39 -8.70
CA THR A 31 7.77 -5.30 -7.91
C THR A 31 7.51 -4.79 -6.49
N THR A 32 8.53 -4.22 -5.85
CA THR A 32 8.42 -3.69 -4.48
C THR A 32 7.51 -2.46 -4.45
N LEU A 33 7.54 -1.63 -5.50
CA LEU A 33 6.65 -0.48 -5.65
C LEU A 33 5.19 -0.91 -5.81
N TYR A 34 4.93 -1.89 -6.68
CA TYR A 34 3.58 -2.44 -6.85
C TYR A 34 3.02 -3.01 -5.54
N LEU A 35 3.84 -3.79 -4.83
CA LEU A 35 3.48 -4.33 -3.52
C LEU A 35 3.22 -3.20 -2.51
N MET A 36 4.03 -2.15 -2.48
CA MET A 36 3.86 -1.01 -1.57
C MET A 36 2.51 -0.31 -1.77
N VAL A 37 2.09 -0.09 -3.03
CA VAL A 37 0.79 0.50 -3.34
C VAL A 37 -0.34 -0.40 -2.84
N ILE A 38 -0.29 -1.70 -3.16
CA ILE A 38 -1.31 -2.67 -2.72
C ILE A 38 -1.40 -2.74 -1.21
N TYR A 39 -0.25 -2.86 -0.52
CA TYR A 39 -0.23 -2.93 0.94
C TYR A 39 -0.71 -1.63 1.59
N THR A 40 -0.45 -0.47 0.96
CA THR A 40 -0.98 0.80 1.45
C THR A 40 -2.51 0.83 1.34
N ILE A 41 -3.06 0.43 0.18
CA ILE A 41 -4.52 0.33 -0.02
C ILE A 41 -5.13 -0.67 0.97
N ALA A 42 -4.53 -1.86 1.11
CA ALA A 42 -4.96 -2.89 2.04
C ALA A 42 -4.91 -2.43 3.50
N GLY A 43 -3.93 -1.60 3.87
CA GLY A 43 -3.84 -0.99 5.19
C GLY A 43 -5.01 -0.06 5.50
N PHE A 44 -5.42 0.77 4.54
CA PHE A 44 -6.62 1.61 4.68
C PHE A 44 -7.93 0.79 4.71
N GLN A 45 -7.94 -0.40 4.10
CA GLN A 45 -9.08 -1.32 4.06
C GLN A 45 -9.09 -2.38 5.19
N ILE A 46 -8.23 -2.27 6.20
CA ILE A 46 -8.08 -3.30 7.26
C ILE A 46 -9.26 -3.39 8.24
N PHE A 47 -10.35 -2.67 7.95
CA PHE A 47 -11.62 -2.62 8.66
C PHE A 47 -12.11 -3.97 9.16
N GLU A 48 -12.21 -4.97 8.28
CA GLU A 48 -12.79 -6.28 8.64
C GLU A 48 -12.01 -6.94 9.78
N ARG A 49 -10.67 -6.87 9.74
CA ARG A 49 -9.82 -7.44 10.79
C ARG A 49 -9.98 -6.69 12.12
N VAL A 50 -10.01 -5.37 12.08
CA VAL A 50 -10.14 -4.54 13.29
C VAL A 50 -11.52 -4.70 13.92
N TYR A 51 -12.57 -4.77 13.09
CA TYR A 51 -13.94 -4.96 13.53
C TYR A 51 -14.15 -6.33 14.18
N ILE A 52 -13.67 -7.41 13.56
CA ILE A 52 -13.77 -8.77 14.12
C ILE A 52 -13.00 -8.89 15.44
N MET A 53 -11.81 -8.28 15.54
CA MET A 53 -10.96 -8.43 16.73
C MET A 53 -11.31 -7.50 17.89
N THR A 54 -11.76 -6.27 17.62
CA THR A 54 -11.93 -5.25 18.67
C THR A 54 -13.28 -4.54 18.64
N ALA A 55 -14.05 -4.67 17.55
CA ALA A 55 -15.28 -3.93 17.30
C ALA A 55 -15.17 -2.39 17.52
N GLY A 56 -13.96 -1.82 17.47
CA GLY A 56 -13.71 -0.39 17.77
C GLY A 56 -13.37 -0.06 19.23
N GLY A 57 -13.10 -1.04 20.09
CA GLY A 57 -12.87 -0.82 21.53
C GLY A 57 -11.41 -0.64 21.98
N PRO A 58 -11.14 -0.03 23.16
CA PRO A 58 -12.08 0.68 24.05
C PRO A 58 -12.20 2.17 23.70
N ILE A 59 -13.40 2.76 23.86
CA ILE A 59 -13.69 4.19 23.60
C ILE A 59 -13.33 4.66 22.17
N ASN A 60 -13.75 3.91 21.14
CA ASN A 60 -13.49 4.25 19.73
C ASN A 60 -12.00 4.38 19.36
N ALA A 61 -11.07 3.91 20.20
CA ALA A 61 -9.64 4.07 19.98
C ALA A 61 -9.13 3.33 18.72
N THR A 62 -9.85 2.31 18.27
CA THR A 62 -9.54 1.54 17.06
C THR A 62 -10.53 1.79 15.92
N THR A 63 -11.41 2.78 16.05
CA THR A 63 -12.42 3.07 15.01
C THR A 63 -11.74 3.56 13.73
N THR A 64 -11.82 2.73 12.69
CA THR A 64 -11.32 3.06 11.35
C THR A 64 -12.34 3.90 10.57
N ILE A 65 -11.91 4.63 9.53
CA ILE A 65 -12.82 5.44 8.69
C ILE A 65 -13.92 4.57 8.07
N VAL A 66 -13.59 3.34 7.68
CA VAL A 66 -14.55 2.38 7.13
C VAL A 66 -15.56 1.92 8.20
N GLN A 67 -15.14 1.78 9.46
CA GLN A 67 -16.06 1.46 10.56
C GLN A 67 -17.08 2.57 10.78
N LEU A 68 -16.67 3.84 10.66
CA LEU A 68 -17.59 4.97 10.72
C LEU A 68 -18.61 4.91 9.58
N ILE A 69 -18.17 4.68 8.34
CA ILE A 69 -19.05 4.52 7.17
C ILE A 69 -20.06 3.38 7.41
N TYR A 70 -19.59 2.26 7.97
CA TYR A 70 -20.44 1.11 8.29
C TYR A 70 -21.50 1.46 9.33
N GLN A 71 -21.13 2.13 10.43
CA GLN A 71 -22.08 2.57 11.45
C GLN A 71 -23.10 3.57 10.89
N THR A 72 -22.64 4.59 10.17
CA THR A 72 -23.52 5.60 9.55
C THR A 72 -24.51 4.96 8.57
N GLY A 73 -24.07 3.99 7.77
CA GLY A 73 -24.90 3.36 6.73
C GLY A 73 -25.84 2.29 7.25
N PHE A 74 -25.37 1.44 8.16
CA PHE A 74 -26.08 0.24 8.60
C PHE A 74 -26.64 0.30 10.02
N SER A 75 -26.11 1.15 10.90
CA SER A 75 -26.64 1.36 12.26
C SER A 75 -27.58 2.57 12.32
N ASP A 76 -27.16 3.69 11.75
CA ASP A 76 -27.95 4.93 11.72
C ASP A 76 -28.92 4.99 10.51
N PHE A 77 -28.85 3.99 9.62
CA PHE A 77 -29.63 3.90 8.37
C PHE A 77 -29.51 5.13 7.46
N ASN A 78 -28.41 5.89 7.58
CA ASN A 78 -28.16 7.10 6.81
C ASN A 78 -27.22 6.80 5.63
N TYR A 79 -27.79 6.14 4.61
CA TYR A 79 -27.05 5.74 3.41
C TYR A 79 -26.48 6.93 2.62
N GLY A 80 -27.14 8.10 2.65
CA GLY A 80 -26.68 9.30 1.96
C GLY A 80 -25.37 9.84 2.56
N ARG A 81 -25.33 9.93 3.90
CA ARG A 81 -24.12 10.36 4.62
C ARG A 81 -23.01 9.31 4.50
N ALA A 82 -23.33 8.02 4.65
CA ALA A 82 -22.36 6.94 4.49
C ALA A 82 -21.72 6.92 3.09
N SER A 83 -22.50 7.20 2.05
CA SER A 83 -22.00 7.29 0.67
C SER A 83 -21.05 8.48 0.49
N ALA A 84 -21.34 9.63 1.09
CA ALA A 84 -20.44 10.79 1.07
C ALA A 84 -19.13 10.51 1.81
N GLU A 85 -19.20 9.88 2.98
CA GLU A 85 -18.02 9.44 3.76
C GLU A 85 -17.16 8.44 2.95
N ALA A 86 -17.79 7.49 2.23
CA ALA A 86 -17.11 6.55 1.36
C ALA A 86 -16.41 7.23 0.16
N LEU A 87 -17.06 8.21 -0.47
CA LEU A 87 -16.47 8.98 -1.58
C LEU A 87 -15.25 9.81 -1.12
N ILE A 88 -15.31 10.39 0.08
CA ILE A 88 -14.18 11.10 0.67
C ILE A 88 -13.01 10.14 0.91
N LEU A 89 -13.27 8.97 1.50
CA LEU A 89 -12.24 7.95 1.70
C LEU A 89 -11.63 7.49 0.37
N PHE A 90 -12.45 7.27 -0.65
CA PHE A 90 -11.99 6.94 -1.99
C PHE A 90 -11.07 8.03 -2.54
N ALA A 91 -11.44 9.30 -2.43
CA ALA A 91 -10.62 10.42 -2.91
C ALA A 91 -9.26 10.49 -2.20
N ILE A 92 -9.21 10.20 -0.90
CA ILE A 92 -7.96 10.12 -0.12
C ILE A 92 -7.07 8.99 -0.65
N ILE A 93 -7.62 7.77 -0.74
CA ILE A 93 -6.88 6.59 -1.22
C ILE A 93 -6.40 6.79 -2.66
N ALA A 94 -7.25 7.33 -3.53
CA ALA A 94 -6.93 7.62 -4.92
C ALA A 94 -5.81 8.66 -5.01
N SER A 95 -5.87 9.72 -4.21
CA SER A 95 -4.83 10.77 -4.18
C SER A 95 -3.49 10.21 -3.68
N PHE A 96 -3.50 9.42 -2.60
CA PHE A 96 -2.30 8.73 -2.11
C PHE A 96 -1.72 7.75 -3.14
N SER A 97 -2.59 6.96 -3.79
CA SER A 97 -2.18 6.00 -4.82
C SER A 97 -1.62 6.72 -6.05
N PHE A 98 -2.22 7.84 -6.46
CA PHE A 98 -1.76 8.66 -7.56
C PHE A 98 -0.39 9.30 -7.26
N VAL A 99 -0.20 9.83 -6.05
CA VAL A 99 1.09 10.37 -5.60
C VAL A 99 2.14 9.25 -5.56
N GLN A 100 1.82 8.09 -4.98
CA GLN A 100 2.74 6.95 -4.97
C GLN A 100 3.13 6.54 -6.38
N PHE A 101 2.16 6.40 -7.29
CA PHE A 101 2.42 6.10 -8.69
C PHE A 101 3.29 7.18 -9.34
N ARG A 102 2.98 8.47 -9.16
CA ARG A 102 3.69 9.57 -9.81
C ARG A 102 5.14 9.77 -9.34
N PHE A 103 5.42 9.55 -8.06
CA PHE A 103 6.78 9.65 -7.50
C PHE A 103 7.62 8.41 -7.80
N LEU A 104 7.00 7.25 -8.01
CA LEU A 104 7.70 5.98 -8.19
C LEU A 104 7.74 5.49 -9.65
N SER A 105 6.93 6.05 -10.56
CA SER A 105 7.02 5.86 -12.01
C SER A 105 8.27 6.49 -12.65
N THR A 106 9.31 6.83 -11.87
CA THR A 106 10.63 7.13 -12.43
C THR A 106 11.22 5.83 -13.00
N ASP A 107 10.99 5.69 -14.30
CA ASP A 107 11.74 4.92 -15.29
C ASP A 107 12.22 3.56 -14.80
N VAL A 108 11.42 2.53 -15.10
CA VAL A 108 11.97 1.21 -15.36
C VAL A 108 11.19 0.63 -16.54
N GLU A 109 11.36 1.26 -17.70
CA GLU A 109 11.34 0.51 -18.96
C GLU A 109 12.58 -0.37 -18.98
N TYR A 110 12.38 -1.69 -19.03
CA TYR A 110 13.30 -2.63 -19.63
C TYR A 110 12.49 -3.53 -20.56
#